data_AF-A0A0D3KMM4-F1
#
_entry.id   AF-A0A0D3KMM4-F1
#
_cell.length_a   1.000
_cell.length_b   1.000
_cell.length_c   1.000
_cell.angle_alpha   90.00
_cell.angle_beta   90.00
_cell.angle_gamma   90.00
#
_symmetry.space_group_name_H-M   'P 1'
#
loop_
_entity.id
_entity.type
_entity.pdbx_description
1 polymer ?
#
loop_
_entity_poly.entity_id
_entity_poly.type
_entity_poly.pdbx_seq_one_letter_code
_entity_poly.pdbx_strand_id
1 'polypeptide(L)' 'SPQHEWLTRDLASVDRRRTPWLIAVLHTPWRASHDISPYEGARMREDLEPLLLAAGTDLVLNGRAH' A
#
# COMPACT_ATOMS: atom_id res chain seq x y z
N SER A 1 -11.01 -10.78 -1.01
CA SER A 1 -11.99 -9.67 -1.00
C SER A 1 -11.92 -9.00 -2.35
N PRO A 2 -12.99 -8.34 -2.84
CA PRO A 2 -12.97 -7.74 -4.17
C PRO A 2 -11.81 -6.76 -4.39
N GLN A 3 -11.47 -5.94 -3.39
CA GLN A 3 -10.32 -5.02 -3.44
C GLN A 3 -8.98 -5.78 -3.52
N HIS A 4 -8.78 -6.80 -2.68
CA HIS A 4 -7.53 -7.56 -2.64
C HIS A 4 -7.31 -8.34 -3.95
N GLU A 5 -8.35 -8.97 -4.49
CA GLU A 5 -8.30 -9.71 -5.76
C GLU A 5 -8.10 -8.79 -6.97
N TRP A 6 -8.68 -7.58 -6.93
CA TRP A 6 -8.39 -6.55 -7.92
C TRP A 6 -6.93 -6.11 -7.84
N LEU A 7 -6.45 -5.72 -6.65
CA LEU A 7 -5.09 -5.20 -6.47
C LEU A 7 -4.03 -6.22 -6.90
N THR A 8 -4.24 -7.50 -6.57
CA THR A 8 -3.32 -8.58 -6.97
C THR A 8 -3.18 -8.66 -8.49
N ARG A 9 -4.29 -8.54 -9.23
CA ARG A 9 -4.28 -8.57 -10.71
C ARG A 9 -3.72 -7.28 -11.30
N ASP A 10 -4.04 -6.14 -10.70
CA ASP A 10 -3.57 -4.82 -11.15
C ASP A 10 -2.04 -4.72 -11.06
N LEU A 11 -1.47 -5.08 -9.90
CA LEU A 11 -0.01 -5.09 -9.70
C LEU A 11 0.71 -6.04 -10.67
N ALA A 12 0.13 -7.21 -10.95
CA ALA A 12 0.69 -8.17 -11.91
C ALA A 12 0.68 -7.66 -13.36
N SER A 13 -0.14 -6.64 -13.68
CA SER A 13 -0.25 -6.06 -15.02
C SER A 13 0.73 -4.90 -15.29
N VAL A 14 1.44 -4.42 -14.26
CA VAL A 14 2.34 -3.27 -14.37
C VAL A 14 3.59 -3.60 -15.19
N ASP A 15 3.78 -2.91 -16.32
CA ASP A 15 5.02 -2.97 -17.10
C ASP A 15 6.01 -1.89 -16.62
N ARG A 16 6.98 -2.31 -15.80
CA ARG A 16 7.99 -1.42 -15.19
C ARG A 16 8.90 -0.74 -16.22
N ARG A 17 8.97 -1.21 -17.47
CA ARG A 17 9.72 -0.51 -18.54
C ARG A 17 8.96 0.69 -19.08
N ARG A 18 7.63 0.68 -18.97
CA ARG A 18 6.74 1.77 -19.41
C ARG A 18 6.42 2.71 -18.25
N THR A 19 6.15 2.15 -17.07
CA THR A 19 5.84 2.87 -15.84
C THR A 19 6.87 2.51 -14.77
N PRO A 20 8.05 3.17 -14.78
CA PRO A 20 9.18 2.80 -13.91
C PRO A 20 8.94 3.13 -12.43
N TRP A 21 7.96 3.98 -12.13
CA TRP A 21 7.58 4.33 -10.75
C TRP A 21 6.21 3.74 -10.42
N LEU A 22 6.14 3.04 -9.29
CA LEU A 22 4.91 2.45 -8.74
C LEU A 22 4.70 3.10 -7.38
N ILE A 23 3.65 3.92 -7.31
CA ILE A 23 3.30 4.70 -6.12
C ILE A 23 1.95 4.21 -5.64
N ALA A 24 1.87 3.80 -4.38
CA ALA A 24 0.62 3.45 -3.73
C ALA A 24 0.11 4.63 -2.88
N VAL A 25 -1.20 4.84 -2.88
CA VAL A 25 -1.84 5.87 -2.06
C VAL A 25 -2.90 5.22 -1.19
N LEU A 26 -2.85 5.51 0.10
CA LEU A 26 -3.81 5.01 1.09
C LEU A 26 -4.04 6.06 2.16
N HIS A 27 -5.19 6.09 2.80
CA HIS A 27 -5.49 7.15 3.76
C HIS A 27 -4.76 6.95 5.11
N THR A 28 -4.87 5.74 5.68
CA THR A 28 -4.40 5.43 7.05
C THR A 28 -2.95 4.94 7.06
N PRO A 29 -2.01 5.64 7.72
CA PRO A 29 -0.60 5.22 7.78
C PRO A 29 -0.43 3.85 8.42
N TRP A 30 0.48 3.03 7.88
CA TRP A 30 0.90 1.75 8.48
C TRP A 30 2.12 1.88 9.39
N ARG A 31 2.85 2.98 9.25
CA ARG A 31 3.95 3.41 10.11
C ARG A 31 3.80 4.91 10.30
N ALA A 32 3.65 5.32 11.55
CA ALA A 32 3.67 6.72 11.96
C ALA A 32 4.38 6.81 13.31
N SER A 33 5.16 7.86 13.51
CA SER A 33 5.88 8.13 14.77
C SER A 33 5.12 9.05 15.73
N HIS A 34 3.99 9.60 15.30
CA HIS A 34 3.08 10.41 16.12
C HIS A 34 1.99 9.52 16.74
N ASP A 35 1.29 10.01 17.77
CA ASP A 35 0.25 9.29 18.53
C ASP A 35 -1.00 8.93 17.69
N ILE A 36 -0.82 8.03 16.73
CA ILE A 36 -1.89 7.29 16.08
C ILE A 36 -1.89 5.92 16.75
N SER A 37 -3.09 5.43 17.08
CA SER A 37 -3.24 4.09 17.66
C SER A 37 -2.41 3.09 16.84
N PRO A 38 -1.51 2.29 17.45
CA PRO A 38 -0.64 1.37 16.73
C PRO A 38 -1.43 0.25 16.00
N TYR A 39 -2.72 0.15 16.29
CA TYR A 39 -3.66 -0.78 15.68
C TYR A 39 -4.37 -0.19 14.46
N GLU A 40 -4.36 1.13 14.29
CA GLU A 40 -5.02 1.79 13.16
C GLU A 40 -4.30 1.43 11.86
N GLY A 41 -4.99 0.74 10.95
CA GLY A 41 -4.40 0.25 9.71
C GLY A 41 -3.62 -1.08 9.82
N ALA A 42 -3.50 -1.68 11.01
CA ALA A 42 -2.74 -2.93 11.19
C ALA A 42 -3.26 -4.09 10.32
N ARG A 43 -4.59 -4.28 10.26
CA ARG A 43 -5.22 -5.30 9.40
C ARG A 43 -5.03 -5.00 7.91
N MET A 44 -5.14 -3.73 7.52
CA MET A 44 -4.90 -3.32 6.13
C MET A 44 -3.43 -3.58 5.74
N ARG A 45 -2.49 -3.30 6.64
CA ARG A 45 -1.08 -3.62 6.47
C ARG A 45 -0.86 -5.12 6.29
N GLU A 46 -1.40 -5.95 7.19
CA GLU A 46 -1.26 -7.41 7.12
C GLU A 46 -1.76 -7.97 5.78
N ASP A 47 -2.88 -7.45 5.27
CA ASP A 47 -3.47 -7.91 4.02
C ASP A 47 -2.73 -7.37 2.77
N LEU A 48 -2.20 -6.15 2.79
CA LEU A 48 -1.74 -5.45 1.57
C LEU A 48 -0.24 -5.16 1.49
N GLU A 49 0.47 -5.05 2.63
CA GLU A 49 1.92 -4.78 2.64
C GLU A 49 2.71 -5.86 1.88
N PRO A 50 2.42 -7.17 2.01
CA PRO A 50 3.11 -8.20 1.23
C PRO A 50 2.92 -8.07 -0.28
N LEU A 51 1.71 -7.68 -0.73
CA LEU A 51 1.42 -7.49 -2.15
C LEU A 51 2.20 -6.30 -2.73
N LEU A 52 2.21 -5.16 -2.02
CA LEU A 52 2.91 -3.96 -2.45
C LEU A 52 4.43 -4.16 -2.46
N LEU A 53 4.97 -4.88 -1.47
CA LEU A 53 6.39 -5.25 -1.43
C LEU A 53 6.76 -6.19 -2.57
N ALA A 54 5.96 -7.24 -2.82
CA ALA A 54 6.21 -8.19 -3.91
C ALA A 54 6.17 -7.52 -5.30
N ALA A 55 5.33 -6.49 -5.47
CA ALA A 55 5.27 -5.70 -6.69
C ALA A 55 6.42 -4.68 -6.85
N GLY A 56 7.27 -4.53 -5.83
CA GLY A 56 8.35 -3.55 -5.84
C GLY A 56 7.85 -2.11 -5.85
N THR A 57 6.84 -1.81 -5.03
CA THR A 57 6.31 -0.44 -4.84
C THR A 57 7.41 0.49 -4.34
N ASP A 58 7.60 1.62 -5.01
CA ASP A 58 8.71 2.56 -4.73
C ASP A 58 8.36 3.51 -3.57
N LEU A 59 7.09 3.93 -3.48
CA LEU A 59 6.63 4.91 -2.51
C LEU A 59 5.19 4.64 -2.10
N VAL A 60 4.92 4.79 -0.80
CA VAL A 60 3.55 4.81 -0.25
C VAL A 60 3.29 6.20 0.32
N LEU A 61 2.22 6.84 -0.14
CA LEU A 61 1.76 8.13 0.37
C LEU A 61 0.50 7.94 1.21
N ASN A 62 0.48 8.58 2.37
CA ASN A 62 -0.65 8.55 3.29
C ASN A 62 -0.91 9.89 3.97
N GLY A 63 -2.12 10.04 4.50
CA GLY A 63 -2.56 11.23 5.26
C GLY A 63 -2.94 10.85 6.69
N ARG A 64 -4.16 11.25 7.08
CA ARG A 64 -4.85 10.95 8.35
C ARG A 64 -4.25 11.60 9.60
N ALA A 65 -2.93 11.57 9.77
CA ALA A 65 -2.24 12.34 10.80
C ALA A 65 -2.15 13.80 10.34
N HIS A 66 -2.59 14.74 11.17
CA HIS A 66 -2.50 16.18 10.92
C HIS A 66 -1.41 16.80 11.80
#